data_AF-A0A7G8J6A9-F1
#
_entry.id   AF-A0A7G8J6A9-F1
#
_cell.length_a   1.000
_cell.length_b   1.000
_cell.length_c   1.000
_cell.angle_alpha   90.00
_cell.angle_beta   90.00
_cell.angle_gamma   90.00
#
_symmetry.space_group_name_H-M   'P 1'
#
loop_
_entity.id
_entity.type
_entity.pdbx_description
1 polymer ?
#
loop_
_entity_poly.entity_id
_entity_poly.type
_entity_poly.pdbx_seq_one_letter_code
_entity_poly.pdbx_strand_id
1 'polypeptide(L)' 'MRVQRGQLDQAEAMGLSRELRQQGYGLLCVARAIGPLEAVTQDEDEVYELQFGRHFGRGQVRPGLPLDEE' A
#
# COMPACT_ATOMS: atom_id res chain seq x y z
N MET A 1 2.43 -3.18 6.53
CA MET A 1 2.65 -2.79 7.95
C MET A 1 2.40 -1.31 8.13
N ARG A 2 2.21 -0.84 9.37
CA ARG A 2 2.11 0.59 9.70
C ARG A 2 3.03 0.97 10.85
N VAL A 3 3.76 2.06 10.71
CA VAL A 3 4.65 2.61 11.75
C VAL A 3 3.82 3.22 12.87
N GLN A 4 4.14 2.86 14.11
CA GLN A 4 3.61 3.50 15.31
C GLN A 4 4.64 4.49 15.89
N ARG A 5 5.94 4.15 15.83
CA ARG A 5 7.03 5.01 16.28
C ARG A 5 8.31 4.73 15.50
N GLY A 6 9.10 5.77 15.23
CA GLY A 6 10.37 5.67 14.52
C GLY A 6 10.25 6.04 13.04
N GLN A 7 11.27 5.70 12.27
CA GLN A 7 11.35 6.05 10.85
C GLN A 7 11.87 4.87 10.02
N LEU A 8 11.39 4.81 8.77
CA LEU A 8 11.83 3.86 7.76
C LEU A 8 12.25 4.61 6.50
N ASP A 9 13.35 4.21 5.90
CA ASP A 9 13.62 4.47 4.49
C ASP A 9 12.95 3.36 3.66
N GLN A 10 12.07 3.76 2.76
CA GLN A 10 11.34 2.87 1.86
C GLN A 10 11.26 3.46 0.45
N ALA A 11 12.35 4.08 -0.02
CA ALA A 11 12.45 4.64 -1.38
C ALA A 11 12.00 3.64 -2.46
N GLU A 12 12.40 2.37 -2.31
CA GLU A 12 12.14 1.26 -3.23
C GLU A 12 10.75 0.62 -3.10
N ALA A 13 9.87 1.14 -2.23
CA ALA A 13 8.51 0.61 -2.07
C ALA A 13 7.62 0.97 -3.27
N MET A 14 7.80 0.22 -4.36
CA MET A 14 6.91 0.19 -5.52
C MET A 14 5.59 -0.48 -5.13
N GLY A 15 4.45 0.09 -5.53
CA GLY A 15 3.12 -0.44 -5.19
C GLY A 15 2.49 0.12 -3.91
N LEU A 16 3.05 1.22 -3.34
CA LEU A 16 2.39 1.99 -2.29
C LEU A 16 2.28 3.47 -2.67
N SER A 17 1.07 4.03 -2.58
CA SER A 17 0.85 5.45 -2.87
C SER A 17 1.65 6.36 -1.92
N ARG A 18 2.03 7.56 -2.39
CA ARG A 18 2.74 8.54 -1.54
C ARG A 18 1.93 8.91 -0.29
N GLU A 19 0.61 8.96 -0.41
CA GLU A 19 -0.30 9.27 0.70
C GLU A 19 -0.25 8.17 1.77
N LEU A 20 -0.34 6.89 1.39
CA LEU A 20 -0.22 5.77 2.33
C LEU A 20 1.15 5.75 3.01
N ARG A 21 2.22 6.05 2.26
CA ARG A 21 3.58 6.17 2.82
C ARG A 21 3.66 7.27 3.89
N GLN A 22 3.00 8.40 3.69
CA GLN A 22 2.93 9.50 4.67
C GLN A 22 2.11 9.15 5.91
N GLN A 23 1.10 8.29 5.76
CA GLN A 23 0.33 7.73 6.87
C GLN A 23 1.09 6.63 7.64
N GLY A 24 2.35 6.36 7.26
CA GLY A 24 3.22 5.40 7.92
C GLY A 24 3.05 3.96 7.42
N TYR A 25 2.28 3.72 6.35
CA TYR A 25 2.24 2.41 5.73
C TYR A 25 3.56 2.11 5.00
N GLY A 26 3.97 0.86 5.08
CA GLY A 26 5.20 0.40 4.45
C GLY A 26 5.23 -1.10 4.16
N LEU A 27 6.15 -1.45 3.26
CA LEU A 27 6.43 -2.82 2.82
C LEU A 27 7.69 -3.33 3.53
N LEU A 28 7.54 -4.31 4.42
CA LEU A 28 8.64 -4.83 5.24
C LEU A 28 9.78 -5.44 4.40
N CYS A 29 9.46 -6.04 3.25
CA CYS A 29 10.43 -6.70 2.38
C CYS A 29 11.46 -5.75 1.74
N VAL A 30 11.16 -4.45 1.69
CA VAL A 30 12.00 -3.44 1.01
C VAL A 30 12.30 -2.22 1.89
N ALA A 31 11.83 -2.19 3.13
CA ALA A 31 12.01 -1.06 4.02
C ALA A 31 13.21 -1.27 4.96
N ARG A 32 13.97 -0.19 5.18
CA ARG A 32 15.12 -0.15 6.10
C ARG A 32 14.80 0.75 7.29
N ALA A 33 14.95 0.24 8.51
CA ALA A 33 14.77 1.03 9.72
C ALA A 33 15.90 2.06 9.88
N ILE A 34 15.54 3.31 10.20
CA ILE A 34 16.47 4.38 10.56
C ILE A 34 16.42 4.54 12.09
N GLY A 35 17.00 3.58 12.81
CA GLY A 35 17.02 3.53 14.28
C GLY A 35 15.88 2.70 14.90
N PRO A 36 15.54 2.93 16.19
CA PRO A 36 14.48 2.19 16.88
C PRO A 36 13.12 2.37 16.19
N LEU A 37 12.44 1.25 15.94
CA LEU A 37 11.18 1.22 15.20
C LEU A 37 10.16 0.35 15.92
N GLU A 38 8.97 0.88 16.09
CA GLU A 38 7.78 0.14 16.51
C GLU A 38 6.76 0.20 15.36
N ALA A 39 6.39 -0.97 14.83
CA ALA A 39 5.44 -1.09 13.74
C ALA A 39 4.51 -2.27 14.01
N VAL A 40 3.31 -2.21 13.45
CA VAL A 40 2.32 -3.28 13.51
C VAL A 40 2.11 -3.87 12.13
N THR A 41 1.96 -5.19 12.07
CA THR A 41 1.43 -5.84 10.87
C THR A 41 0.02 -5.34 10.63
N GLN A 42 -0.32 -5.17 9.37
CA GLN A 42 -1.66 -4.75 8.94
C GLN A 42 -2.20 -5.79 7.98
N ASP A 43 -3.51 -5.88 7.91
CA ASP A 43 -4.18 -6.71 6.91
C ASP A 43 -3.81 -6.19 5.51
N GLU A 44 -3.50 -7.10 4.60
CA GLU A 44 -3.19 -6.74 3.22
C GLU A 44 -4.45 -6.20 2.51
N ASP A 45 -5.62 -6.74 2.84
CA ASP A 45 -6.91 -6.34 2.26
C ASP A 45 -7.24 -4.88 2.61
N GLU A 46 -6.91 -4.43 3.83
CA GLU A 46 -7.08 -3.03 4.24
C GLU A 46 -6.25 -2.08 3.35
N VAL A 47 -4.97 -2.42 3.13
CA VAL A 47 -4.07 -1.60 2.31
C VAL A 47 -4.53 -1.60 0.85
N TYR A 48 -5.05 -2.72 0.37
CA TYR A 48 -5.61 -2.85 -0.96
C TYR A 48 -6.84 -1.94 -1.15
N GLU A 49 -7.80 -1.99 -0.23
CA GLU A 49 -9.00 -1.15 -0.26
C GLU A 49 -8.67 0.34 -0.18
N LEU A 50 -7.73 0.73 0.68
CA LEU A 50 -7.29 2.13 0.79
C LEU A 50 -6.62 2.64 -0.48
N GLN A 51 -5.92 1.77 -1.22
CA GLN A 51 -5.18 2.16 -2.43
C GLN A 51 -6.02 2.06 -3.71
N PHE A 52 -6.89 1.05 -3.80
CA PHE A 52 -7.57 0.67 -5.04
C PHE A 52 -9.09 0.55 -4.91
N GLY A 53 -9.67 0.48 -3.70
CA GLY A 53 -11.10 0.25 -3.47
C GLY A 53 -12.03 1.33 -4.04
N ARG A 54 -11.50 2.49 -4.42
CA ARG A 54 -12.26 3.53 -5.13
C ARG A 54 -12.43 3.25 -6.64
N HIS A 55 -11.56 2.45 -7.24
CA HIS A 55 -11.52 2.17 -8.69
C HIS A 55 -11.84 0.71 -9.03
N PHE A 56 -11.51 -0.24 -8.15
CA PHE A 56 -11.84 -1.65 -8.34
C PHE A 56 -13.36 -1.88 -8.20
N GLY A 57 -13.98 -2.48 -9.22
CA GLY A 57 -15.37 -2.94 -9.16
C GLY A 57 -16.46 -1.93 -9.57
N ARG A 58 -16.10 -0.72 -10.02
CA ARG A 58 -17.08 0.27 -10.56
C ARG A 58 -17.21 0.27 -12.08
N GLY A 59 -16.43 -0.53 -12.80
CA GLY A 59 -16.49 -0.68 -14.26
C GLY A 59 -17.41 -1.83 -14.71
N GLN A 60 -18.01 -1.71 -15.90
CA GLN A 60 -18.73 -2.82 -16.52
C GLN A 60 -17.76 -3.95 -16.89
N VAL A 61 -17.88 -5.10 -16.23
CA VAL A 61 -17.05 -6.28 -16.53
C VAL A 61 -17.64 -6.97 -17.76
N ARG A 62 -16.95 -6.90 -18.92
CA ARG A 62 -17.30 -7.71 -20.10
C ARG A 62 -16.62 -9.07 -19.95
N PRO A 63 -17.34 -10.21 -20.01
CA PRO A 63 -16.70 -11.52 -19.99
C PRO A 63 -15.84 -11.69 -21.26
N GLY A 64 -14.51 -11.72 -21.12
CA GLY A 64 -13.62 -12.08 -22.23
C GLY A 64 -12.24 -11.41 -22.27
N LEU A 65 -12.03 -10.23 -21.68
CA LEU A 65 -10.70 -9.61 -21.58
C LEU A 65 -10.59 -8.71 -20.34
N PRO A 66 -9.44 -8.72 -19.61
CA PRO A 66 -9.26 -7.93 -18.40
C PRO A 66 -8.93 -6.47 -18.76
N LEU A 67 -9.84 -5.57 -18.37
CA LEU A 67 -9.66 -4.14 -18.12
C LEU A 67 -8.90 -3.34 -19.20
N ASP A 68 -9.64 -2.76 -20.14
CA ASP A 68 -9.23 -1.54 -20.84
C ASP A 68 -10.05 -0.37 -20.29
N GLU A 69 -9.37 0.60 -19.68
CA GLU A 69 -9.90 1.92 -19.27
C GLU A 69 -9.72 2.92 -20.42
N GLU A 70 -10.76 3.72 -20.72
CA GLU A 70 -10.63 4.98 -21.48
C GLU A 70 -10.33 6.14 -20.52
#